data_AF-A0AAJ2H573-F1
#
_entry.id   AF-A0AAJ2H573-F1
#
_cell.length_a   1.000
_cell.length_b   1.000
_cell.length_c   1.000
_cell.angle_alpha   90.00
_cell.angle_beta   90.00
_cell.angle_gamma   90.00
#
_symmetry.space_group_name_H-M   'P 1'
#
loop_
_entity.id
_entity.type
_entity.pdbx_description
1 polymer ?
#
loop_
_entity_poly.entity_id
_entity_poly.type
_entity_poly.pdbx_seq_one_letter_code
_entity_poly.pdbx_strand_id
1 'polypeptide(L)'
;AYELFNSYGFRCFYQNLEPNQIIWLDDESVIADVGHSIGLERYLKGYQFEIIKKVNLAEIPKAHKRYAELLYAELCKAGRYAEIAALISKLNAHAAKPKIDNLTHFSLSHEEHAFLEHLSRETDVFSLNHKTIEWQTEADRVLIAGGWLEVLTADLLRGNNMRDIHLSVEIGKSTQRKKSKTFQEIDVMAMKQQKLVIIE
;
A
#
# COMPACT_ATOMS: atom_id res chain seq x y z
N ALA A 1 -19.51 -25.18 26.32
CA ALA A 1 -19.97 -23.78 26.38
C ALA A 1 -21.42 -23.66 25.96
N TYR A 2 -21.77 -24.04 24.72
CA TYR A 2 -23.15 -24.00 24.20
C TYR A 2 -24.18 -24.68 25.12
N GLU A 3 -24.00 -25.96 25.45
CA GLU A 3 -24.95 -26.72 26.29
C GLU A 3 -25.25 -26.02 27.63
N LEU A 4 -24.23 -25.45 28.26
CA LEU A 4 -24.36 -24.72 29.52
C LEU A 4 -25.20 -23.45 29.35
N PHE A 5 -24.84 -22.56 28.41
CA PHE A 5 -25.55 -21.30 28.22
C PHE A 5 -26.97 -21.50 27.72
N ASN A 6 -27.19 -22.47 26.83
CA ASN A 6 -28.50 -22.84 26.35
C ASN A 6 -29.40 -23.38 27.49
N SER A 7 -28.85 -24.16 28.42
CA SER A 7 -29.60 -24.67 29.59
C SER A 7 -30.13 -23.56 30.52
N TYR A 8 -29.48 -22.39 30.51
CA TYR A 8 -29.92 -21.20 31.25
C TYR A 8 -30.85 -20.29 30.42
N GLY A 9 -31.23 -20.68 29.21
CA GLY A 9 -32.09 -19.91 28.33
C GLY A 9 -31.39 -18.74 27.62
N PHE A 10 -30.06 -18.69 27.58
CA PHE A 10 -29.34 -17.69 26.79
C PHE A 10 -29.33 -18.06 25.32
N ARG A 11 -29.65 -17.08 24.46
CA ARG A 11 -29.48 -17.21 23.01
C ARG A 11 -28.01 -17.33 22.66
N CYS A 12 -27.67 -18.34 21.88
CA CYS A 12 -26.31 -18.61 21.43
C CYS A 12 -26.22 -18.42 19.92
N PHE A 13 -25.09 -17.95 19.43
CA PHE A 13 -24.83 -17.81 18.01
C PHE A 13 -23.44 -18.32 17.67
N TYR A 14 -23.21 -18.65 16.40
CA TYR A 14 -21.87 -18.79 15.85
C TYR A 14 -21.68 -17.84 14.68
N GLN A 15 -20.45 -17.37 14.50
CA GLN A 15 -20.07 -16.55 13.35
C GLN A 15 -19.47 -17.45 12.27
N ASN A 16 -20.14 -17.54 11.12
CA ASN A 16 -19.51 -18.05 9.92
C ASN A 16 -18.68 -16.93 9.30
N LEU A 17 -17.41 -17.20 8.98
CA LEU A 17 -16.51 -16.22 8.37
C LEU A 17 -16.64 -16.22 6.84
N GLU A 18 -17.09 -17.34 6.26
CA GLU A 18 -17.21 -17.54 4.81
C GLU A 18 -18.48 -18.35 4.49
N PRO A 19 -19.59 -17.70 4.14
CA PRO A 19 -19.81 -16.24 4.09
C PRO A 19 -19.88 -15.59 5.49
N ASN A 20 -19.55 -14.29 5.57
CA ASN A 20 -19.58 -13.49 6.80
C ASN A 20 -21.02 -13.34 7.35
N GLN A 21 -21.43 -14.27 8.21
CA GLN A 21 -22.79 -14.40 8.72
C GLN A 21 -22.77 -14.70 10.22
N ILE A 22 -23.81 -14.26 10.93
CA ILE A 22 -24.12 -14.74 12.27
C ILE A 22 -25.30 -15.68 12.16
N ILE A 23 -25.18 -16.86 12.76
CA ILE A 23 -26.20 -17.89 12.76
C ILE A 23 -26.61 -18.13 14.21
N TRP A 24 -27.88 -17.84 14.49
CA TRP A 24 -28.51 -18.10 15.77
C TRP A 24 -28.75 -19.60 15.90
N LEU A 25 -28.25 -20.20 16.98
CA LEU A 25 -28.29 -21.65 17.17
C LEU A 25 -29.64 -22.15 17.68
N ASP A 26 -30.50 -21.26 18.15
CA ASP A 26 -31.84 -21.55 18.68
C ASP A 26 -32.89 -21.77 17.58
N ASP A 27 -32.84 -20.97 16.51
CA ASP A 27 -33.82 -20.99 15.42
C ASP A 27 -33.20 -21.11 14.03
N GLU A 28 -31.88 -21.27 13.95
CA GLU A 28 -31.08 -21.31 12.71
C GLU A 28 -31.25 -20.06 11.83
N SER A 29 -31.75 -18.95 12.40
CA SER A 29 -31.89 -17.71 11.66
C SER A 29 -30.52 -17.11 11.35
N VAL A 30 -30.40 -16.61 10.11
CA VAL A 30 -29.14 -16.12 9.56
C VAL A 30 -29.21 -14.61 9.43
N ILE A 31 -28.26 -13.92 10.05
CA ILE A 31 -27.97 -12.51 9.78
C ILE A 31 -26.83 -12.48 8.77
N ALA A 32 -27.15 -12.14 7.52
CA ALA A 32 -26.17 -11.89 6.48
C ALA A 32 -25.56 -10.49 6.61
N ASP A 33 -24.39 -10.31 6.00
CA ASP A 33 -23.70 -9.01 5.90
C ASP A 33 -23.53 -8.31 7.25
N VAL A 34 -23.19 -9.08 8.29
CA VAL A 34 -22.82 -8.57 9.61
C VAL A 34 -21.68 -7.58 9.40
N GLY A 35 -22.02 -6.29 9.44
CA GLY A 35 -21.35 -5.24 8.67
C GLY A 35 -19.82 -5.23 8.71
N HIS A 36 -19.22 -4.69 7.66
CA HIS A 36 -17.78 -4.48 7.49
C HIS A 36 -17.22 -3.47 8.51
N SER A 37 -17.09 -3.86 9.78
CA SER A 37 -16.94 -2.90 10.88
C SER A 37 -15.56 -2.84 11.53
N ILE A 38 -14.71 -3.86 11.36
CA ILE A 38 -13.40 -3.84 12.01
C ILE A 38 -12.37 -3.09 11.15
N GLY A 39 -11.93 -1.91 11.57
CA GLY A 39 -10.78 -1.24 10.95
C GLY A 39 -9.50 -2.04 11.13
N LEU A 40 -8.54 -1.86 10.23
CA LEU A 40 -7.19 -2.44 10.20
C LEU A 40 -6.53 -2.35 11.58
N GLU A 41 -6.55 -1.16 12.18
CA GLU A 41 -5.93 -0.92 13.49
C GLU A 41 -6.57 -1.74 14.60
N ARG A 42 -7.91 -1.83 14.61
CA ARG A 42 -8.64 -2.65 15.57
C ARG A 42 -8.41 -4.14 15.32
N TYR A 43 -8.29 -4.55 14.06
CA TYR A 43 -7.96 -5.92 13.68
C TYR A 43 -6.57 -6.29 14.23
N LEU A 44 -5.54 -5.51 13.91
CA LEU A 44 -4.16 -5.73 14.37
C LEU A 44 -4.05 -5.72 15.90
N LYS A 45 -4.77 -4.82 16.58
CA LYS A 45 -4.82 -4.79 18.05
C LYS A 45 -5.38 -6.07 18.65
N GLY A 46 -6.34 -6.72 17.99
CA GLY A 46 -6.85 -8.05 18.36
C GLY A 46 -5.75 -9.12 18.37
N TYR A 47 -4.73 -8.97 17.53
CA TYR A 47 -3.56 -9.83 17.46
C TYR A 47 -2.35 -9.29 18.24
N GLN A 48 -2.55 -8.28 19.09
CA GLN A 48 -1.53 -7.64 19.92
C GLN A 48 -0.44 -6.90 19.10
N PHE A 49 -0.77 -6.43 17.91
CA PHE A 49 0.05 -5.52 17.13
C PHE A 49 -0.44 -4.08 17.31
N GLU A 50 0.49 -3.14 17.38
CA GLU A 50 0.24 -1.70 17.40
C GLU A 50 0.70 -1.10 16.08
N ILE A 51 -0.10 -0.24 15.45
CA ILE A 51 0.39 0.55 14.31
C ILE A 51 1.19 1.73 14.88
N ILE A 52 2.44 1.86 14.45
CA ILE A 52 3.35 2.93 14.81
C ILE A 52 3.24 4.07 13.80
N LYS A 53 3.20 3.71 12.51
CA LYS A 53 3.09 4.63 11.37
C LYS A 53 2.26 3.97 10.27
N LYS A 54 1.49 4.76 9.55
CA LYS A 54 0.77 4.36 8.33
C LYS A 54 0.47 5.61 7.51
N VAL A 55 0.37 5.47 6.19
CA VAL A 55 -0.11 6.55 5.31
C VAL A 55 -1.43 6.11 4.70
N ASN A 56 -2.48 6.93 4.80
CA ASN A 56 -3.75 6.60 4.19
C ASN A 56 -3.67 6.84 2.68
N LEU A 57 -4.18 5.91 1.86
CA LEU A 57 -4.21 6.07 0.40
C LEU A 57 -4.92 7.37 -0.04
N ALA A 58 -5.92 7.86 0.72
CA ALA A 58 -6.61 9.11 0.43
C ALA A 58 -5.71 10.34 0.59
N GLU A 59 -4.69 10.27 1.43
CA GLU A 59 -3.74 11.35 1.72
C GLU A 59 -2.60 11.42 0.68
N ILE A 60 -2.41 10.35 -0.11
CA ILE A 60 -1.38 10.31 -1.16
C ILE A 60 -1.70 11.36 -2.25
N PRO A 61 -0.74 12.26 -2.59
CA PRO A 61 -0.93 13.28 -3.60
C PRO A 61 -1.37 12.71 -4.96
N LYS A 62 -2.21 13.46 -5.68
CA LYS A 62 -2.64 13.07 -7.04
C LYS A 62 -1.45 12.93 -8.00
N ALA A 63 -0.46 13.80 -7.86
CA ALA A 63 0.80 13.75 -8.61
C ALA A 63 1.50 12.38 -8.47
N HIS A 64 1.57 11.85 -7.24
CA HIS A 64 2.23 10.57 -6.95
C HIS A 64 1.48 9.39 -7.57
N LYS A 65 0.14 9.41 -7.49
CA LYS A 65 -0.72 8.42 -8.16
C LYS A 65 -0.54 8.46 -9.67
N ARG A 66 -0.50 9.68 -10.25
CA ARG A 66 -0.31 9.87 -11.69
C ARG A 66 1.07 9.40 -12.16
N TYR A 67 2.12 9.67 -11.38
CA TYR A 67 3.47 9.18 -11.65
C TYR A 67 3.52 7.65 -11.70
N ALA A 68 2.96 6.99 -10.68
CA ALA A 68 2.89 5.54 -10.62
C ALA A 68 2.08 4.93 -11.79
N GLU A 69 0.94 5.56 -12.15
CA GLU A 69 0.10 5.17 -13.28
C GLU A 69 0.85 5.27 -14.62
N LEU A 70 1.57 6.37 -14.86
CA LEU A 70 2.33 6.57 -16.11
C LEU A 70 3.48 5.57 -16.24
N LEU A 71 4.21 5.28 -15.16
CA LEU A 71 5.23 4.23 -15.15
C LEU A 71 4.64 2.86 -15.49
N TYR A 72 3.51 2.51 -14.85
CA TYR A 72 2.82 1.25 -15.13
C TYR A 72 2.36 1.16 -16.60
N ALA A 73 1.76 2.23 -17.12
CA ALA A 73 1.30 2.28 -18.50
C ALA A 73 2.45 2.08 -19.50
N GLU A 74 3.61 2.69 -19.28
CA GLU A 74 4.79 2.45 -20.14
C GLU A 74 5.35 1.04 -19.99
N LEU A 75 5.45 0.51 -18.76
CA LEU A 75 5.91 -0.87 -18.51
C LEU A 75 5.05 -1.91 -19.24
N CYS A 76 3.74 -1.67 -19.34
CA CYS A 76 2.79 -2.56 -20.01
C CYS A 76 2.82 -2.48 -21.55
N LYS A 77 3.51 -1.50 -22.15
CA LYS A 77 3.62 -1.44 -23.62
C LYS A 77 4.51 -2.56 -24.14
N ALA A 78 4.08 -3.16 -25.25
CA ALA A 78 4.80 -4.25 -25.90
C ALA A 78 6.24 -3.83 -26.22
N GLY A 79 7.22 -4.62 -25.76
CA GLY A 79 8.65 -4.38 -25.98
C GLY A 79 9.30 -3.33 -25.08
N ARG A 80 8.57 -2.63 -24.21
CA ARG A 80 9.12 -1.53 -23.40
C ARG A 80 9.58 -1.91 -22.00
N TYR A 81 9.12 -3.06 -21.47
CA TYR A 81 9.37 -3.47 -20.09
C TYR A 81 10.85 -3.36 -19.66
N ALA A 82 11.77 -3.94 -20.44
CA ALA A 82 13.19 -3.98 -20.07
C ALA A 82 13.84 -2.59 -20.04
N GLU A 83 13.50 -1.73 -21.01
CA GLU A 83 14.02 -0.36 -21.08
C GLU A 83 13.50 0.48 -19.90
N ILE A 84 12.20 0.46 -19.67
CA ILE A 84 11.58 1.26 -18.59
C ILE A 84 12.01 0.74 -17.21
N ALA A 85 12.13 -0.57 -17.02
CA ALA A 85 12.67 -1.14 -15.78
C ALA A 85 14.12 -0.72 -15.55
N ALA A 86 14.96 -0.67 -16.60
CA ALA A 86 16.32 -0.17 -16.50
C ALA A 86 16.34 1.33 -16.13
N LEU A 87 15.48 2.15 -16.72
CA LEU A 87 15.34 3.56 -16.37
C LEU A 87 14.91 3.75 -14.91
N ILE A 88 13.91 3.00 -14.44
CA ILE A 88 13.46 3.03 -13.04
C ILE A 88 14.63 2.66 -12.10
N SER A 89 15.39 1.62 -12.44
CA SER A 89 16.57 1.20 -11.66
C SER A 89 17.64 2.30 -11.62
N LYS A 90 17.91 2.96 -12.76
CA LYS A 90 18.83 4.12 -12.82
C LYS A 90 18.33 5.24 -11.90
N LEU A 91 17.06 5.64 -11.98
CA LEU A 91 16.50 6.68 -11.13
C LEU A 91 16.64 6.34 -9.64
N ASN A 92 16.27 5.11 -9.26
CA ASN A 92 16.37 4.63 -7.89
C ASN A 92 17.82 4.69 -7.36
N ALA A 93 18.79 4.19 -8.14
CA ALA A 93 20.20 4.21 -7.75
C ALA A 93 20.74 5.62 -7.45
N HIS A 94 20.11 6.65 -8.02
CA HIS A 94 20.48 8.05 -7.82
C HIS A 94 19.53 8.83 -6.90
N ALA A 95 18.43 8.23 -6.46
CA ALA A 95 17.45 8.85 -5.57
C ALA A 95 17.98 9.06 -4.14
N ALA A 96 19.14 8.49 -3.77
CA ALA A 96 19.78 8.75 -2.46
C ALA A 96 20.22 10.21 -2.27
N LYS A 97 20.40 10.97 -3.37
CA LYS A 97 20.73 12.40 -3.36
C LYS A 97 19.48 13.22 -3.67
N PRO A 98 19.38 14.49 -3.23
CA PRO A 98 18.23 15.36 -3.54
C PRO A 98 18.12 15.74 -5.03
N LYS A 99 19.18 15.48 -5.80
CA LYS A 99 19.23 15.71 -7.24
C LYS A 99 20.25 14.79 -7.91
N ILE A 100 20.05 14.57 -9.21
CA ILE A 100 21.01 13.96 -10.11
C ILE A 100 21.74 15.09 -10.83
N ASP A 101 23.00 15.30 -10.46
CA ASP A 101 23.87 16.26 -11.13
C ASP A 101 24.54 15.62 -12.35
N ASN A 102 24.66 16.41 -13.42
CA ASN A 102 25.46 16.10 -14.59
C ASN A 102 24.99 14.82 -15.33
N LEU A 103 23.82 14.92 -15.96
CA LEU A 103 23.21 13.87 -16.79
C LEU A 103 24.12 13.33 -17.91
N THR A 104 25.24 13.98 -18.21
CA THR A 104 26.25 13.48 -19.16
C THR A 104 26.85 12.13 -18.77
N HIS A 105 26.91 11.81 -17.47
CA HIS A 105 27.30 10.48 -16.97
C HIS A 105 26.10 9.55 -16.74
N PHE A 106 24.89 10.06 -16.92
CA PHE A 106 23.62 9.34 -16.82
C PHE A 106 23.15 9.07 -18.25
N SER A 107 23.69 8.03 -18.88
CA SER A 107 23.41 7.75 -20.29
C SER A 107 21.93 7.43 -20.50
N LEU A 108 21.20 8.42 -21.00
CA LEU A 108 19.81 8.29 -21.41
C LEU A 108 19.74 8.13 -22.93
N SER A 109 18.97 7.15 -23.36
CA SER A 109 18.49 7.07 -24.74
C SER A 109 17.61 8.29 -25.04
N HIS A 110 17.39 8.58 -26.32
CA HIS A 110 16.46 9.64 -26.72
C HIS A 110 15.03 9.36 -26.20
N GLU A 111 14.63 8.08 -26.18
CA GLU A 111 13.31 7.65 -25.70
C GLU A 111 13.19 7.75 -24.18
N GLU A 112 14.23 7.38 -23.42
CA GLU A 112 14.28 7.56 -21.97
C GLU A 112 14.17 9.05 -21.61
N HIS A 113 14.88 9.92 -22.33
CA HIS A 113 14.82 11.37 -22.11
C HIS A 113 13.42 11.93 -22.40
N ALA A 114 12.85 11.59 -23.55
CA ALA A 114 11.49 12.02 -23.92
C ALA A 114 10.44 11.54 -22.91
N PHE A 115 10.61 10.32 -22.37
CA PHE A 115 9.72 9.82 -21.34
C PHE A 115 9.88 10.55 -19.99
N LEU A 116 11.11 10.89 -19.59
CA LEU A 116 11.33 11.71 -18.38
C LEU A 116 10.76 13.13 -18.53
N GLU A 117 10.87 13.74 -19.70
CA GLU A 117 10.22 15.03 -19.99
C GLU A 117 8.69 14.92 -19.85
N HIS A 118 8.10 13.85 -20.38
CA HIS A 118 6.68 13.57 -20.22
C HIS A 118 6.30 13.39 -18.74
N LEU A 119 7.02 12.55 -17.99
CA LEU A 119 6.77 12.34 -16.56
C LEU A 119 6.86 13.63 -15.76
N SER A 120 7.92 14.42 -15.98
CA SER A 120 8.11 15.70 -15.28
C SER A 120 6.94 16.64 -15.53
N ARG A 121 6.54 16.80 -16.80
CA ARG A 121 5.44 17.69 -17.20
C ARG A 121 4.07 17.27 -16.65
N GLU A 122 3.77 15.98 -16.62
CA GLU A 122 2.43 15.49 -16.23
C GLU A 122 2.26 15.33 -14.71
N THR A 123 3.35 15.24 -13.95
CA THR A 123 3.30 14.85 -12.52
C THR A 123 3.85 15.91 -11.58
N ASP A 124 4.78 16.75 -12.02
CA ASP A 124 5.50 17.73 -11.18
C ASP A 124 6.23 17.12 -9.97
N VAL A 125 6.47 15.80 -9.97
CA VAL A 125 7.20 15.09 -8.91
C VAL A 125 8.70 15.46 -8.92
N PHE A 126 9.20 15.82 -10.09
CA PHE A 126 10.58 16.27 -10.28
C PHE A 126 10.65 17.29 -11.41
N SER A 127 11.66 18.16 -11.32
CA SER A 127 12.03 19.03 -12.44
C SER A 127 13.15 18.40 -13.25
N LEU A 128 13.02 18.48 -14.57
CA LEU A 128 14.03 18.04 -15.52
C LEU A 128 14.55 19.25 -16.29
N ASN A 129 15.88 19.41 -16.33
CA ASN A 129 16.55 20.29 -17.28
C ASN A 129 17.65 19.52 -18.01
N HIS A 130 18.30 20.14 -19.00
CA HIS A 130 19.30 19.48 -19.85
C HIS A 130 20.50 18.87 -19.11
N LYS A 131 20.70 19.17 -17.82
CA LYS A 131 21.87 18.72 -17.04
C LYS A 131 21.52 18.05 -15.72
N THR A 132 20.32 18.25 -15.19
CA THR A 132 19.95 17.78 -13.85
C THR A 132 18.51 17.28 -13.78
N ILE A 133 18.29 16.37 -12.84
CA ILE A 133 16.96 16.02 -12.33
C ILE A 133 16.92 16.40 -10.85
N GLU A 134 15.93 17.17 -10.43
CA GLU A 134 15.79 17.63 -9.05
C GLU A 134 14.42 17.25 -8.49
N TRP A 135 14.42 16.60 -7.33
CA TRP A 135 13.21 16.18 -6.63
C TRP A 135 12.65 17.38 -5.86
N GLN A 136 11.34 17.61 -5.92
CA GLN A 136 10.74 18.80 -5.29
C GLN A 136 10.66 18.66 -3.77
N THR A 137 10.41 17.45 -3.27
CA THR A 137 10.31 17.15 -1.85
C THR A 137 10.96 15.81 -1.49
N GLU A 138 11.16 15.57 -0.19
CA GLU A 138 11.62 14.27 0.31
C GLU A 138 10.62 13.14 -0.01
N ALA A 139 9.32 13.43 -0.03
CA ALA A 139 8.30 12.46 -0.40
C ALA A 139 8.40 12.08 -1.89
N ASP A 140 8.70 13.03 -2.77
CA ASP A 140 8.95 12.76 -4.19
C ASP A 140 10.20 11.89 -4.39
N ARG A 141 11.27 12.17 -3.64
CA ARG A 141 12.48 11.36 -3.64
C ARG A 141 12.20 9.91 -3.25
N VAL A 142 11.43 9.69 -2.18
CA VAL A 142 11.03 8.35 -1.71
C VAL A 142 10.15 7.64 -2.75
N LEU A 143 9.22 8.36 -3.38
CA LEU A 143 8.39 7.82 -4.46
C LEU A 143 9.25 7.31 -5.62
N ILE A 144 10.22 8.11 -6.07
CA ILE A 144 11.14 7.77 -7.17
C ILE A 144 12.08 6.62 -6.79
N ALA A 145 12.48 6.53 -5.51
CA ALA A 145 13.32 5.46 -4.98
C ALA A 145 12.62 4.08 -4.93
N GLY A 146 11.32 4.00 -5.23
CA GLY A 146 10.59 2.72 -5.29
C GLY A 146 9.17 2.80 -4.76
N GLY A 147 8.84 3.81 -3.94
CA GLY A 147 7.52 3.93 -3.32
C GLY A 147 6.36 4.08 -4.31
N TRP A 148 6.63 4.37 -5.59
CA TRP A 148 5.61 4.38 -6.64
C TRP A 148 4.88 3.04 -6.79
N LEU A 149 5.53 1.91 -6.51
CA LEU A 149 4.91 0.59 -6.63
C LEU A 149 3.91 0.32 -5.50
N GLU A 150 4.22 0.76 -4.28
CA GLU A 150 3.26 0.75 -3.16
C GLU A 150 2.02 1.58 -3.50
N VAL A 151 2.23 2.79 -4.06
CA VAL A 151 1.16 3.69 -4.50
C VAL A 151 0.28 3.05 -5.56
N LEU A 152 0.88 2.46 -6.61
CA LEU A 152 0.16 1.76 -7.66
C LEU A 152 -0.67 0.61 -7.09
N THR A 153 -0.03 -0.23 -6.27
CA THR A 153 -0.66 -1.40 -5.65
C THR A 153 -1.87 -1.00 -4.83
N ALA A 154 -1.70 -0.01 -3.94
CA ALA A 154 -2.79 0.50 -3.12
C ALA A 154 -3.94 1.10 -3.94
N ASP A 155 -3.64 1.82 -5.03
CA ASP A 155 -4.69 2.39 -5.90
C ASP A 155 -5.47 1.30 -6.66
N LEU A 156 -4.78 0.24 -7.13
CA LEU A 156 -5.43 -0.94 -7.74
C LEU A 156 -6.34 -1.70 -6.77
N LEU A 157 -5.98 -1.75 -5.48
CA LEU A 157 -6.84 -2.36 -4.45
C LEU A 157 -8.16 -1.62 -4.27
N ARG A 158 -8.21 -0.29 -4.50
CA ARG A 158 -9.45 0.49 -4.41
C ARG A 158 -10.51 -0.05 -5.37
N GLY A 159 -10.11 -0.52 -6.55
CA GLY A 159 -11.01 -1.12 -7.55
C GLY A 159 -11.53 -2.53 -7.19
N ASN A 160 -11.03 -3.15 -6.12
CA ASN A 160 -11.28 -4.55 -5.75
C ASN A 160 -12.12 -4.72 -4.47
N ASN A 161 -12.97 -3.73 -4.13
CA ASN A 161 -13.78 -3.69 -2.91
C ASN A 161 -12.93 -3.83 -1.61
N MET A 162 -11.67 -3.41 -1.67
CA MET A 162 -10.82 -3.29 -0.49
C MET A 162 -11.13 -1.98 0.23
N ARG A 163 -11.09 -2.01 1.56
CA ARG A 163 -11.29 -0.83 2.43
C ARG A 163 -10.09 -0.66 3.34
N ASP A 164 -9.99 0.51 3.96
CA ASP A 164 -8.97 0.81 4.97
C ASP A 164 -7.53 0.57 4.47
N ILE A 165 -7.27 1.02 3.24
CA ILE A 165 -6.03 0.80 2.51
C ILE A 165 -4.97 1.80 3.00
N HIS A 166 -3.85 1.26 3.47
CA HIS A 166 -2.71 2.01 3.99
C HIS A 166 -1.41 1.53 3.37
N LEU A 167 -0.46 2.47 3.25
CA LEU A 167 0.87 2.26 2.71
C LEU A 167 1.93 2.44 3.79
N SER A 168 3.10 1.83 3.58
CA SER A 168 4.29 1.90 4.43
C SER A 168 3.93 1.77 5.91
N VAL A 169 3.20 0.68 6.22
CA VAL A 169 2.61 0.44 7.54
C VAL A 169 3.65 -0.16 8.47
N GLU A 170 4.06 0.60 9.46
CA GLU A 170 4.96 0.14 10.51
C GLU A 170 4.15 -0.41 11.69
N ILE A 171 4.36 -1.68 12.02
CA ILE A 171 3.71 -2.36 13.14
C ILE A 171 4.74 -2.76 14.21
N GLY A 172 4.35 -2.57 15.46
CA GLY A 172 5.12 -2.99 16.64
C GLY A 172 4.42 -4.11 17.39
N LYS A 173 5.19 -5.07 17.92
CA LYS A 173 4.71 -6.06 18.88
C LYS A 173 5.57 -6.06 20.13
N SER A 174 4.94 -5.95 21.30
CA SER A 174 5.65 -6.12 22.57
C SER A 174 6.08 -7.58 22.72
N THR A 175 7.36 -7.81 22.99
CA THR A 175 7.84 -9.15 23.32
C THR A 175 7.74 -9.38 24.83
N GLN A 176 7.75 -10.64 25.26
CA GLN A 176 7.71 -11.01 26.69
C GLN A 176 8.93 -10.51 27.48
N ARG A 177 10.01 -10.11 26.81
CA ARG A 177 11.15 -9.42 27.43
C ARG A 177 10.76 -7.96 27.63
N LYS A 178 10.73 -7.52 28.89
CA LYS A 178 10.20 -6.25 29.44
C LYS A 178 10.63 -4.93 28.76
N LYS A 179 11.45 -4.94 27.70
CA LYS A 179 11.90 -3.73 26.96
C LYS A 179 12.12 -3.93 25.45
N SER A 180 11.87 -5.10 24.86
CA SER A 180 12.03 -5.26 23.40
C SER A 180 10.67 -5.21 22.68
N LYS A 181 10.55 -4.30 21.72
CA LYS A 181 9.52 -4.33 20.68
C LYS A 181 10.17 -4.81 19.39
N THR A 182 9.49 -5.70 18.68
CA THR A 182 9.82 -6.03 17.29
C THR A 182 9.03 -5.12 16.38
N PHE A 183 9.70 -4.48 15.44
CA PHE A 183 9.11 -3.61 14.43
C PHE A 183 9.19 -4.30 13.08
N GLN A 184 8.13 -4.16 12.29
CA GLN A 184 8.06 -4.61 10.90
C GLN A 184 7.42 -3.50 10.09
N GLU A 185 7.98 -3.22 8.93
CA GLU A 185 7.37 -2.38 7.90
C GLU A 185 6.71 -3.30 6.89
N ILE A 186 5.54 -2.89 6.39
CA ILE A 186 4.74 -3.62 5.42
C ILE A 186 4.28 -2.62 4.36
N ASP A 187 4.57 -2.93 3.10
CA ASP A 187 4.35 -2.03 1.96
C ASP A 187 2.89 -1.59 1.84
N VAL A 188 1.94 -2.55 1.75
CA VAL A 188 0.51 -2.23 1.66
C VAL A 188 -0.31 -3.16 2.55
N MET A 189 -1.17 -2.56 3.39
CA MET A 189 -2.20 -3.28 4.13
C MET A 189 -3.60 -2.79 3.75
N ALA A 190 -4.54 -3.71 3.67
CA ALA A 190 -5.95 -3.39 3.44
C ALA A 190 -6.86 -4.40 4.15
N MET A 191 -8.13 -4.02 4.30
CA MET A 191 -9.17 -4.90 4.81
C MET A 191 -10.12 -5.29 3.67
N LYS A 192 -10.45 -6.58 3.60
CA LYS A 192 -11.55 -7.10 2.77
C LYS A 192 -12.55 -7.80 3.67
N GLN A 193 -13.74 -7.25 3.82
CA GLN A 193 -14.70 -7.73 4.85
C GLN A 193 -14.03 -7.79 6.23
N GLN A 194 -13.86 -8.96 6.84
CA GLN A 194 -13.15 -9.16 8.12
C GLN A 194 -11.75 -9.75 7.95
N LYS A 195 -11.22 -9.79 6.72
CA LYS A 195 -9.91 -10.35 6.43
C LYS A 195 -8.88 -9.24 6.23
N LEU A 196 -7.71 -9.44 6.82
CA LEU A 196 -6.53 -8.63 6.56
C LEU A 196 -5.87 -9.10 5.25
N VAL A 197 -5.52 -8.14 4.40
CA VAL A 197 -4.72 -8.35 3.19
C VAL A 197 -3.39 -7.62 3.40
N ILE A 198 -2.29 -8.34 3.15
CA ILE A 198 -0.92 -7.88 3.27
C ILE A 198 -0.26 -8.09 1.91
N ILE A 199 0.46 -7.08 1.41
CA ILE A 199 1.22 -7.14 0.16
C ILE A 199 2.61 -6.57 0.44
N GLU A 200 3.61 -7.24 -0.12
CA GLU A 200 5.05 -6.96 -0.12
C GLU A 200 5.57 -7.14 -1.55
#